data_AF-A0A7S2MAM7-F1
#
_entry.id   AF-A0A7S2MAM7-F1
#
_cell.length_a   1.000
_cell.length_b   1.000
_cell.length_c   1.000
_cell.angle_alpha   90.00
_cell.angle_beta   90.00
_cell.angle_gamma   90.00
#
_symmetry.space_group_name_H-M   'P 1'
#
loop_
_entity.id
_entity.type
_entity.pdbx_description
1 polymer ?
#
loop_
_entity_poly.entity_id
_entity_poly.type
_entity_poly.pdbx_seq_one_letter_code
_entity_poly.pdbx_strand_id
1 'polypeptide(L)'
;ETALGEGLLIVGAHEALGAWDPTMGLAMTTDEATYPGWHASMEVPSLGAPVEYKYVRDRRFCGEAFVWEDGDNRILAVPAGQDCGAWEQRDAALGVPGSQ
;
A
#
# COMPACT_ATOMS: atom_id res chain seq x y z
N GLU A 1 -3.04 -11.91 8.98
CA GLU A 1 -2.28 -11.58 10.21
C GLU A 1 -0.83 -11.35 9.81
N THR A 2 -0.21 -10.29 10.32
CA THR A 2 1.25 -10.05 10.17
C THR A 2 1.94 -10.50 11.45
N ALA A 3 3.15 -11.06 11.35
CA ALA A 3 3.91 -11.47 12.52
C ALA A 3 4.53 -10.25 13.23
N LEU A 4 4.85 -10.42 14.53
CA LEU A 4 5.55 -9.42 15.34
C LEU A 4 6.89 -9.04 14.69
N GLY A 5 7.04 -7.77 14.32
CA GLY A 5 8.25 -7.24 13.68
C GLY A 5 8.21 -7.23 12.14
N GLU A 6 7.12 -7.66 11.51
CA GLU A 6 6.92 -7.49 10.07
C GLU A 6 6.49 -6.05 9.75
N GLY A 7 7.07 -5.47 8.70
CA GLY A 7 6.60 -4.21 8.11
C GLY A 7 5.57 -4.47 7.01
N LEU A 8 4.73 -3.48 6.73
CA LEU A 8 3.84 -3.49 5.57
C LEU A 8 4.16 -2.29 4.68
N LEU A 9 4.27 -2.53 3.38
CA LEU A 9 4.59 -1.54 2.35
C LEU A 9 3.47 -1.51 1.32
N ILE A 10 3.27 -0.35 0.71
CA ILE A 10 2.46 -0.16 -0.50
C ILE A 10 3.43 0.07 -1.65
N VAL A 11 3.37 -0.79 -2.67
CA VAL A 11 4.25 -0.75 -3.84
C VAL A 11 3.39 -0.71 -5.08
N GLY A 12 3.66 0.18 -6.03
CA GLY A 12 2.80 0.36 -7.20
C GLY A 12 3.51 0.94 -8.39
N ALA A 13 2.76 1.07 -9.49
CA ALA A 13 3.28 1.56 -10.77
C ALA A 13 3.72 3.04 -10.71
N HIS A 14 3.12 3.82 -9.81
CA HIS A 14 3.45 5.23 -9.62
C HIS A 14 4.85 5.38 -8.98
N GLU A 15 5.62 6.37 -9.40
CA GLU A 15 6.99 6.60 -8.91
C GLU A 15 7.04 6.83 -7.38
N ALA A 16 6.04 7.54 -6.86
CA ALA A 16 5.89 7.74 -5.41
C ALA A 16 5.59 6.45 -4.62
N LEU A 17 5.19 5.37 -5.30
CA LEU A 17 5.03 4.03 -4.75
C LEU A 17 6.16 3.07 -5.17
N GLY A 18 7.27 3.61 -5.68
CA GLY A 18 8.47 2.86 -6.01
C GLY A 18 8.51 2.23 -7.40
N ALA A 19 7.52 2.47 -8.27
CA ALA A 19 7.50 1.92 -9.64
C ALA A 19 7.73 0.39 -9.68
N TRP A 20 7.03 -0.35 -8.82
CA TRP A 20 7.16 -1.80 -8.57
C TRP A 20 8.46 -2.26 -7.88
N ASP A 21 9.29 -1.34 -7.39
CA ASP A 21 10.42 -1.65 -6.51
C ASP A 21 10.01 -1.59 -5.01
N PRO A 22 10.00 -2.73 -4.30
CA PRO A 22 9.62 -2.77 -2.88
C PRO A 22 10.63 -2.08 -1.96
N THR A 23 11.87 -1.84 -2.39
CA THR A 23 12.83 -1.05 -1.61
C THR A 23 12.50 0.43 -1.59
N MET A 24 11.69 0.88 -2.55
CA MET A 24 11.19 2.25 -2.72
C MET A 24 9.69 2.37 -2.40
N GLY A 25 9.09 1.32 -1.84
CA GLY A 25 7.69 1.29 -1.47
C GLY A 25 7.35 2.25 -0.32
N LEU A 26 6.09 2.67 -0.26
CA LEU A 26 5.56 3.50 0.80
C LEU A 26 5.35 2.66 2.07
N ALA A 27 6.06 2.97 3.15
CA ALA A 27 5.92 2.26 4.41
C ALA A 27 4.61 2.63 5.14
N MET A 28 3.89 1.61 5.59
CA MET A 28 2.71 1.76 6.43
C MET A 28 3.10 1.72 7.90
N THR A 29 2.34 2.42 8.71
CA THR A 29 2.47 2.43 10.17
C THR A 29 1.25 1.79 10.82
N THR A 30 1.50 1.17 11.97
CA THR A 30 0.51 0.61 12.89
C THR A 30 1.04 0.79 14.31
N ASP A 31 0.16 0.75 15.29
CA ASP A 31 0.51 0.66 16.71
C ASP A 31 -0.34 -0.40 17.42
N GLU A 32 -0.10 -0.63 18.71
CA GLU A 32 -0.84 -1.61 19.51
C GLU A 32 -2.34 -1.30 19.62
N ALA A 33 -2.73 -0.02 19.51
CA ALA A 33 -4.12 0.41 19.62
C ALA A 33 -4.87 0.29 18.29
N THR A 34 -4.16 0.36 17.17
CA THR A 34 -4.69 0.39 15.81
C THR A 34 -4.61 -0.97 15.14
N TYR A 35 -3.70 -1.85 15.58
CA TYR A 35 -3.57 -3.22 15.08
C TYR A 35 -4.89 -3.99 15.20
N PRO A 36 -5.35 -4.70 14.14
CA PRO A 36 -4.65 -5.06 12.90
C PRO A 36 -4.74 -4.04 11.75
N GLY A 37 -5.18 -2.81 12.00
CA GLY A 37 -5.23 -1.74 11.01
C GLY A 37 -3.86 -1.13 10.71
N TRP A 38 -3.57 -0.94 9.42
CA TRP A 38 -2.36 -0.27 8.94
C TRP A 38 -2.76 0.95 8.12
N HIS A 39 -1.98 2.03 8.23
CA HIS A 39 -2.23 3.25 7.47
C HIS A 39 -0.94 3.84 6.90
N ALA A 40 -1.06 4.51 5.76
CA ALA A 40 -0.03 5.36 5.20
C ALA A 40 -0.68 6.59 4.57
N SER A 41 0.04 7.71 4.61
CA SER A 41 -0.34 8.93 3.91
C SER A 41 0.79 9.32 2.97
N MET A 42 0.42 9.86 1.82
CA MET A 42 1.36 10.32 0.80
C MET A 42 0.81 11.56 0.14
N GLU A 43 1.63 12.60 0.08
CA GLU A 43 1.32 13.83 -0.63
C GLU A 43 1.93 13.74 -2.03
N VAL A 44 1.10 13.85 -3.06
CA VAL A 44 1.54 13.80 -4.46
C VAL A 44 0.86 14.91 -5.25
N PRO A 45 1.58 15.62 -6.14
CA PRO A 45 1.01 16.73 -6.91
C PRO A 45 -0.12 16.29 -7.85
N SER A 46 -0.01 15.09 -8.39
CA SER A 46 -1.05 14.42 -9.19
C SER A 46 -0.80 12.93 -9.19
N LEU A 47 -1.82 12.10 -8.96
CA LEU A 47 -1.70 10.65 -9.00
C LEU A 47 -1.70 10.06 -10.43
N GLY A 48 -2.09 10.83 -11.45
CA GLY A 48 -2.18 10.33 -12.82
C GLY A 48 -3.06 9.08 -12.89
N ALA A 49 -4.37 9.23 -12.72
CA ALA A 49 -5.30 8.11 -12.55
C ALA A 49 -5.39 7.18 -13.78
N PRO A 50 -5.70 5.88 -13.60
CA PRO A 50 -5.76 5.13 -12.33
C PRO A 50 -4.38 4.59 -11.88
N VAL A 51 -4.17 4.45 -10.56
CA VAL A 51 -2.90 3.94 -10.00
C VAL A 51 -3.05 2.48 -9.60
N GLU A 52 -2.16 1.64 -10.13
CA GLU A 52 -2.03 0.25 -9.70
C GLU A 52 -1.06 0.12 -8.53
N TYR A 53 -1.43 -0.67 -7.53
CA TYR A 53 -0.60 -0.96 -6.37
C TYR A 53 -0.85 -2.36 -5.82
N LYS A 54 0.05 -2.81 -4.96
CA LYS A 54 -0.06 -4.01 -4.14
C LYS A 54 0.53 -3.77 -2.76
N TYR A 55 0.05 -4.52 -1.80
CA TYR A 55 0.68 -4.60 -0.49
C TYR A 55 1.84 -5.60 -0.51
N VAL A 56 2.93 -5.25 0.18
CA VAL A 56 4.12 -6.07 0.33
C VAL A 56 4.49 -6.15 1.80
N ARG A 57 4.60 -7.36 2.35
CA ARG A 57 5.16 -7.58 3.68
C ARG A 57 6.68 -7.48 3.61
N ASP A 58 7.25 -6.56 4.39
CA ASP A 58 8.70 -6.48 4.60
C ASP A 58 9.09 -7.39 5.75
N ARG A 59 9.60 -8.57 5.39
CA ARG A 59 10.09 -9.57 6.33
C ARG A 59 11.61 -9.63 6.41
N ARG A 60 12.31 -8.63 5.87
CA ARG A 60 13.78 -8.60 5.89
C ARG A 60 14.33 -8.55 7.31
N PHE A 61 13.59 -7.96 8.26
CA PHE A 61 13.91 -8.00 9.69
C PHE A 61 13.84 -9.40 10.31
N CYS A 62 13.09 -10.33 9.70
CA CYS A 62 13.03 -11.74 10.07
C CYS A 62 14.05 -12.60 9.29
N GLY A 63 14.88 -11.99 8.43
CA GLY A 63 15.80 -12.71 7.54
C GLY A 63 15.14 -13.29 6.27
N GLU A 64 13.89 -12.93 5.99
CA GLU A 64 13.16 -13.34 4.80
C GLU A 64 13.16 -12.25 3.71
N ALA A 65 12.70 -12.59 2.51
CA ALA A 65 12.52 -11.63 1.42
C ALA A 65 11.19 -10.84 1.57
N PHE A 66 10.99 -9.88 0.67
CA PHE A 66 9.68 -9.26 0.49
C PHE A 66 8.64 -10.28 0.04
N VAL A 67 7.45 -10.23 0.63
CA VAL A 67 6.33 -11.10 0.26
C VAL A 67 5.17 -10.25 -0.24
N TRP A 68 4.85 -10.39 -1.52
CA TRP A 68 3.73 -9.70 -2.15
C TRP A 68 2.41 -10.31 -1.72
N GLU A 69 1.35 -9.51 -1.72
CA GLU A 69 0.00 -10.07 -1.60
C GLU A 69 -0.40 -10.91 -2.82
N ASP A 70 -1.17 -11.96 -2.56
CA ASP A 70 -1.76 -12.80 -3.59
C ASP A 70 -2.84 -12.07 -4.41
N GLY A 71 -3.16 -12.59 -5.59
CA GLY A 71 -4.20 -12.06 -6.48
C GLY A 71 -3.72 -10.98 -7.45
N ASP A 72 -4.66 -10.29 -8.08
CA ASP A 72 -4.37 -9.22 -9.05
C ASP A 72 -3.87 -7.92 -8.40
N ASN A 73 -3.40 -6.97 -9.22
CA ASN A 73 -3.08 -5.62 -8.75
C ASN A 73 -4.34 -4.91 -8.25
N ARG A 74 -4.21 -4.16 -7.16
CA ARG A 74 -5.26 -3.25 -6.69
C ARG A 74 -5.23 -1.99 -7.53
N ILE A 75 -6.40 -1.40 -7.76
CA ILE A 75 -6.56 -0.19 -8.56
C ILE A 75 -7.14 0.90 -7.66
N LEU A 76 -6.37 1.97 -7.48
CA LEU A 76 -6.85 3.20 -6.86
C LEU A 76 -7.44 4.10 -7.94
N ALA A 77 -8.77 4.18 -7.98
CA ALA A 77 -9.48 5.12 -8.84
C ALA A 77 -9.51 6.50 -8.16
N VAL A 78 -8.59 7.38 -8.55
CA VAL A 78 -8.59 8.77 -8.09
C VAL A 78 -9.59 9.55 -8.96
N PRO A 79 -10.62 10.20 -8.37
CA PRO A 79 -11.57 11.00 -9.14
C PRO A 79 -10.85 12.07 -9.96
N ALA A 80 -11.04 12.06 -11.28
CA ALA A 80 -10.46 13.07 -12.15
C ALA A 80 -11.01 14.47 -11.79
N GLY A 81 -10.12 15.46 -11.66
CA GLY A 81 -10.49 16.86 -11.42
C GLY A 81 -10.54 17.30 -9.95
N GLN A 82 -10.10 16.46 -9.01
CA GLN A 82 -9.78 16.90 -7.65
C GLN A 82 -8.27 17.11 -7.50
N ASP A 83 -7.77 18.26 -7.97
CA ASP A 83 -6.35 18.62 -7.83
C ASP A 83 -5.97 19.06 -6.40
N CYS A 84 -6.94 19.18 -5.50
CA CYS A 84 -6.73 19.54 -4.09
C CYS A 84 -7.81 18.89 -3.22
N GLY A 85 -7.50 17.72 -2.65
CA GLY A 85 -8.38 16.99 -1.75
C GLY A 85 -7.65 15.83 -1.07
N ALA A 86 -8.11 15.45 0.13
CA ALA A 86 -7.65 14.23 0.78
C ALA A 86 -8.62 13.08 0.45
N TRP A 87 -8.11 11.99 -0.12
CA TRP A 87 -8.84 10.75 -0.35
C TRP A 87 -8.28 9.63 0.51
N GLU A 88 -9.17 8.77 1.00
CA GLU A 88 -8.83 7.60 1.82
C GLU A 88 -9.30 6.33 1.10
N GLN A 89 -8.38 5.40 0.89
CA GLN A 89 -8.68 4.05 0.42
C GLN A 89 -8.61 3.10 1.61
N ARG A 90 -9.69 2.33 1.85
CA ARG A 90 -9.75 1.34 2.92
C ARG A 90 -9.88 -0.05 2.31
N ASP A 91 -8.88 -0.88 2.56
CA ASP A 91 -8.83 -2.25 2.09
C ASP A 91 -9.01 -3.23 3.27
N ALA A 92 -9.79 -4.30 3.06
CA ALA A 92 -10.20 -5.19 4.14
C ALA A 92 -9.09 -6.18 4.59
N ALA A 93 -8.44 -6.85 3.63
CA ALA A 93 -7.41 -7.85 3.92
C ALA A 93 -6.43 -8.03 2.75
N LEU A 94 -5.21 -8.43 3.08
CA LEU A 94 -4.19 -8.87 2.11
C LEU A 94 -4.72 -10.07 1.32
N GLY A 95 -4.59 -10.04 0.00
CA GLY A 95 -5.06 -11.12 -0.88
C GLY A 95 -6.57 -11.10 -1.15
N VAL A 96 -7.31 -10.12 -0.63
CA VAL A 96 -8.70 -9.85 -1.03
C VAL A 96 -8.68 -8.54 -1.83
N PRO A 97 -8.71 -8.59 -3.18
CA PRO A 97 -8.81 -7.37 -3.98
C PRO A 97 -10.05 -6.59 -3.51
N GLY A 98 -9.86 -5.31 -3.20
CA GLY A 98 -10.93 -4.45 -2.71
C GLY A 98 -12.15 -4.55 -3.66
N SER A 99 -13.32 -4.81 -3.11
CA SER A 99 -14.56 -4.80 -3.88
C SER A 99 -14.78 -3.40 -4.45
N GLN A 100 -14.91 -3.30 -5.78
CA GLN A 100 -15.30 -2.08 -6.49
C GLN A 100 -16.61 -1.49 -5.98
#